data_AF-A0A0A9G1V2-F1
#
_entry.id   AF-A0A0A9G1V2-F1
#
_cell.length_a   1.000
_cell.length_b   1.000
_cell.length_c   1.000
_cell.angle_alpha   90.00
_cell.angle_beta   90.00
_cell.angle_gamma   90.00
#
_symmetry.space_group_name_H-M   'P 1'
#
loop_
_entity.id
_entity.type
_entity.pdbx_description
1 polymer ?
#
loop_
_entity_poly.entity_id
_entity_poly.type
_entity_poly.pdbx_seq_one_letter_code
_entity_poly.pdbx_strand_id
1 'polypeptide(L)' 'MSQNVYGRTTHKTETMIRYYHYHNSINILGEPCREFVPKPNNGSKVMFEGIPYVYDDSMKHLAGEIKCFEEETIGAIHT' A
#
# COMPACT_ATOMS: atom_id res chain seq x y z
N MET A 1 14.30 18.24 6.47
CA MET A 1 15.67 17.95 6.96
C MET A 1 15.67 18.12 8.46
N SER A 2 15.87 17.05 9.24
CA SER A 2 16.06 17.20 10.68
C SER A 2 17.49 17.66 10.97
N GLN A 3 17.64 18.61 11.87
CA GLN A 3 18.86 19.40 12.09
C GLN A 3 19.95 18.69 12.93
N ASN A 4 19.83 17.39 13.23
CA ASN A 4 20.60 16.77 14.31
C ASN A 4 21.22 15.41 13.93
N VAL A 5 22.08 15.39 12.91
CA VAL A 5 22.92 14.22 12.60
C VAL A 5 24.36 14.53 13.03
N TYR A 6 24.78 13.99 14.18
CA TYR A 6 26.14 14.14 14.70
C TYR A 6 26.98 12.91 14.29
N GLY A 7 27.85 13.06 13.29
CA GLY A 7 28.76 11.99 12.84
C GLY A 7 29.38 12.28 11.47
N ARG A 8 30.65 11.87 11.26
CA ARG A 8 31.32 11.98 9.95
C ARG A 8 30.65 11.02 8.96
N THR A 9 30.02 11.56 7.93
CA THR A 9 29.46 10.76 6.83
C THR A 9 30.61 10.28 5.94
N THR A 10 30.57 9.01 5.52
CA THR A 10 31.53 8.43 4.56
C THR A 10 31.10 8.67 3.11
N HIS A 11 30.00 9.37 2.88
CA HIS A 11 29.37 9.52 1.58
C HIS A 11 29.88 10.76 0.86
N LYS A 12 30.58 10.59 -0.27
CA LYS A 12 31.02 11.69 -1.15
C LYS A 12 29.81 12.23 -1.92
N THR A 13 29.33 13.41 -1.55
CA THR A 13 28.19 14.07 -2.22
C THR A 13 28.68 14.94 -3.36
N GLU A 14 28.98 14.35 -4.52
CA GLU A 14 29.33 15.12 -5.73
C GLU A 14 28.09 15.74 -6.40
N THR A 15 26.90 15.21 -6.13
CA THR A 15 25.60 15.78 -6.53
C THR A 15 24.67 15.84 -5.32
N MET A 16 23.72 16.78 -5.32
CA MET A 16 22.77 16.98 -4.20
C MET A 16 22.10 15.65 -3.81
N ILE A 17 22.18 15.29 -2.52
CA ILE A 17 21.41 14.17 -1.98
C ILE A 17 19.93 14.50 -2.14
N ARG A 18 19.25 13.81 -3.06
CA ARG A 18 17.80 13.91 -3.22
C ARG A 18 17.15 12.96 -2.23
N TYR A 19 16.63 13.52 -1.14
CA TYR A 19 15.84 12.77 -0.19
C TYR A 19 14.39 12.71 -0.70
N TYR A 20 14.00 11.60 -1.31
CA TYR A 20 12.60 11.36 -1.67
C TYR A 20 11.86 10.91 -0.41
N HIS A 21 11.04 11.79 0.16
CA HIS A 21 10.12 11.41 1.24
C HIS A 21 8.92 10.69 0.62
N TYR A 22 8.95 9.35 0.62
CA TYR A 22 7.77 8.55 0.37
C TYR A 22 6.83 8.68 1.57
N HIS A 23 5.75 9.44 1.42
CA HIS A 23 4.65 9.46 2.38
C HIS A 23 3.76 8.26 2.06
N ASN A 24 4.01 7.12 2.71
CA ASN A 24 3.00 6.08 2.74
C ASN A 24 2.84 5.52 4.16
N SER A 25 1.84 6.08 4.82
CA SER A 25 0.91 5.41 5.72
C SER A 25 0.00 6.52 6.25
N ILE A 26 -1.30 6.34 6.07
CA ILE A 26 -2.30 7.08 6.83
C ILE A 26 -1.97 6.78 8.30
N ASN A 27 -1.58 7.79 9.08
CA ASN A 27 -1.16 7.70 10.50
C ASN A 27 -2.31 7.33 11.45
N ILE A 28 -3.17 6.40 11.04
CA ILE A 28 -4.27 5.87 11.82
C ILE A 28 -3.98 4.39 12.00
N LEU A 29 -3.80 3.96 13.26
CA LEU A 29 -3.78 2.54 13.60
C LEU A 29 -5.13 1.92 13.24
N GLY A 30 -5.18 1.21 12.11
CA GLY A 30 -6.36 0.50 11.60
C GLY A 30 -6.37 0.47 10.07
N GLU A 31 -6.97 -0.58 9.50
CA GLU A 31 -7.14 -0.65 8.04
C GLU A 31 -7.99 0.55 7.56
N PRO A 32 -7.62 1.20 6.44
CA PRO A 32 -8.38 2.33 5.89
C PRO A 32 -9.81 1.94 5.49
N CYS A 33 -10.09 0.65 5.32
CA CYS A 33 -11.40 0.10 5.00
C CYS A 33 -12.24 -0.10 6.28
N ARG A 34 -12.73 0.98 6.89
CA ARG A 34 -13.58 0.91 8.09
C ARG A 34 -15.02 0.49 7.79
N GLU A 35 -15.48 0.73 6.57
CA GLU A 35 -16.83 0.40 6.12
C GLU A 35 -16.76 -0.45 4.87
N PHE A 36 -17.31 -1.67 4.95
CA PHE A 36 -17.47 -2.54 3.80
C PHE A 36 -18.65 -2.08 2.97
N VAL A 37 -18.36 -1.54 1.79
CA VAL A 37 -19.39 -1.20 0.82
C VAL A 37 -19.90 -2.52 0.19
N PRO A 38 -21.22 -2.78 0.18
CA PRO A 38 -21.76 -3.99 -0.41
C PRO A 38 -21.46 -4.03 -1.92
N LYS A 39 -21.21 -5.24 -2.44
CA LYS A 39 -20.99 -5.43 -3.88
C LYS A 39 -22.24 -4.96 -4.65
N PRO A 40 -22.09 -4.07 -5.65
CA PRO A 40 -23.24 -3.63 -6.45
C PRO A 40 -23.81 -4.79 -7.26
N ASN A 41 -25.15 -4.91 -7.27
CA ASN A 41 -25.85 -5.95 -8.02
C ASN A 41 -25.85 -5.68 -9.54
N ASN A 42 -25.83 -4.41 -9.94
CA ASN A 42 -25.88 -3.97 -11.34
C ASN A 42 -24.79 -2.93 -11.61
N GLY A 43 -23.79 -3.29 -12.41
CA GLY A 43 -22.68 -2.42 -12.78
C GLY A 43 -21.61 -2.29 -11.69
N SER A 44 -20.56 -1.52 -11.98
CA SER A 44 -19.42 -1.32 -11.08
C SER A 44 -19.53 -0.06 -10.23
N LYS A 45 -20.54 0.80 -10.41
CA LYS A 45 -20.61 2.09 -9.71
C LYS A 45 -21.33 1.96 -8.37
N VAL A 46 -20.75 2.52 -7.31
CA VAL A 46 -21.36 2.60 -5.98
C VAL A 46 -21.32 4.03 -5.47
N MET A 47 -22.40 4.49 -4.83
CA MET A 47 -22.43 5.79 -4.17
C MET A 47 -22.11 5.58 -2.69
N PHE A 48 -21.11 6.30 -2.18
CA PHE A 48 -20.77 6.32 -0.77
C PHE A 48 -20.59 7.77 -0.33
N GLU A 49 -21.36 8.21 0.68
CA GLU A 49 -21.39 9.61 1.16
C GLU A 49 -21.57 10.67 0.06
N GLY A 50 -22.34 10.35 -0.99
CA GLY A 50 -22.56 11.24 -2.14
C GLY A 50 -21.42 11.28 -3.16
N ILE A 51 -20.35 10.50 -2.94
CA ILE A 51 -19.21 10.36 -3.84
C ILE A 51 -19.37 9.06 -4.67
N PRO A 52 -19.19 9.11 -6.01
CA PRO A 52 -19.24 7.93 -6.85
C PRO A 52 -17.91 7.17 -6.82
N TYR A 53 -17.96 5.90 -6.42
CA TYR A 53 -16.86 4.95 -6.46
C TYR A 53 -17.08 3.90 -7.54
N VAL A 54 -15.98 3.29 -7.99
CA VAL A 54 -16.01 2.11 -8.87
C VAL A 54 -15.53 0.91 -8.06
N TYR A 55 -16.39 -0.09 -7.95
CA TYR A 55 -16.08 -1.39 -7.39
C TYR A 55 -15.13 -2.13 -8.33
N ASP A 56 -13.96 -2.46 -7.81
CA ASP A 56 -12.91 -3.23 -8.47
C ASP A 56 -12.58 -4.46 -7.62
N ASP A 57 -12.82 -5.66 -8.17
CA ASP A 57 -12.47 -6.93 -7.54
C ASP A 57 -11.29 -7.65 -8.23
N SER A 58 -10.57 -6.97 -9.13
CA SER A 58 -9.41 -7.53 -9.85
C SER A 58 -8.37 -8.16 -8.91
N MET A 59 -7.94 -7.40 -7.89
CA MET A 59 -6.98 -7.88 -6.89
C MET A 59 -7.53 -9.02 -6.04
N LYS A 60 -8.86 -9.08 -5.82
CA LYS A 60 -9.49 -10.17 -5.07
C LYS A 60 -9.46 -11.47 -5.86
N HIS A 61 -9.66 -11.41 -7.18
CA HIS A 61 -9.56 -12.58 -8.06
C HIS A 61 -8.11 -13.09 -8.15
N LEU A 62 -7.13 -12.18 -8.15
CA LEU A 62 -5.71 -12.53 -8.20
C LEU A 62 -5.14 -13.09 -6.89
N ALA A 63 -5.86 -12.97 -5.77
CA ALA A 63 -5.33 -13.33 -4.46
C ALA A 63 -4.86 -14.80 -4.37
N GLY A 64 -5.55 -15.72 -5.05
CA GLY A 64 -5.14 -17.13 -5.10
C GLY A 64 -3.84 -17.34 -5.87
N GLU A 65 -3.70 -16.70 -7.03
CA GLU A 65 -2.49 -16.77 -7.87
C GLU A 65 -1.29 -16.16 -7.15
N ILE A 66 -1.48 -15.02 -6.49
CA ILE A 66 -0.43 -14.36 -5.69
C ILE A 66 0.01 -15.28 -4.56
N LYS A 67 -0.92 -15.93 -3.85
CA LYS A 67 -0.58 -16.86 -2.78
C LYS A 67 0.23 -18.06 -3.30
N CYS A 68 -0.19 -18.67 -4.41
CA CYS A 68 0.57 -19.75 -5.04
C CYS A 68 1.98 -19.29 -5.42
N PHE A 69 2.09 -18.11 -6.03
CA PHE A 69 3.38 -17.51 -6.39
C PHE A 69 4.27 -17.27 -5.17
N GLU A 70 3.73 -16.75 -4.07
CA GLU A 70 4.47 -16.53 -2.83
C GLU A 70 4.96 -17.84 -2.21
N GLU A 71 4.11 -18.87 -2.17
CA GLU A 71 4.47 -20.21 -1.68
C GLU A 71 5.58 -20.85 -2.53
N GLU A 72 5.55 -20.69 -3.85
CA GLU A 72 6.56 -21.24 -4.77
C GLU A 72 7.89 -20.49 -4.72
N THR A 73 7.86 -19.16 -4.58
CA THR A 73 9.07 -18.32 -4.68
C THR A 73 9.77 -18.08 -3.36
N ILE A 74 9.01 -17.87 -2.29
CA ILE A 74 9.54 -17.54 -0.95
C ILE A 74 9.53 -18.80 -0.07
N GLY A 75 8.60 -19.71 -0.31
CA GLY A 75 8.37 -20.89 0.53
C GLY A 75 7.22 -20.67 1.52
N ALA A 76 6.67 -21.77 2.02
CA ALA A 76 5.61 -21.72 3.02
C ALA A 76 6.14 -21.18 4.36
N ILE A 77 5.43 -20.22 4.94
CA ILE A 77 5.65 -19.85 6.34
C ILE A 77 5.13 -21.00 7.21
N HIS A 78 6.05 -21.81 7.74
CA HIS A 78 5.72 -22.76 8.80
C HIS A 78 5.46 -21.96 10.08
N THR A 79 4.20 -21.95 10.51
CA THR A 79 3.78 -21.41 11.82
C THR A 79 3.59 -22.53 12.82
#